data_AF-A0A2J8V1V4-F1
#
_entry.id   AF-A0A2J8V1V4-F1
#
_cell.length_a   1.000
_cell.length_b   1.000
_cell.length_c   1.000
_cell.angle_alpha   90.00
_cell.angle_beta   90.00
_cell.angle_gamma   90.00
#
_symmetry.space_group_name_H-M   'P 1'
#
loop_
_entity.id
_entity.type
_entity.pdbx_description
1 polymer ?
#
loop_
_entity_poly.entity_id
_entity_poly.type
_entity_poly.pdbx_seq_one_letter_code
_entity_poly.pdbx_strand_id
1 'polypeptide(L)'
;MLQDMNFINNYKIDCPTLARFCLMVKKGYRDPPYHNWMHAFSVSHFCYLLYKNLELTNYLEDIEIFALFISCMCHDLDHRGTNNSFQVASKSVLAALYSSEGSVMERHHFAQAIAILNTHGCNIFDHFSRKDYQRMLDLMRDIILATDLAHHLRIFKDLQKMAQVGYDRNNKQHHRLLLCLLMTSCDLSDQTKGWKTT
;
A
#
# COMPACT_ATOMS: atom_id res chain seq x y z
N MET A 1 16.38 1.83 1.17
CA MET A 1 15.10 2.55 0.96
C MET A 1 14.62 3.20 2.26
N LEU A 2 14.11 2.47 3.27
CA LEU A 2 13.62 3.07 4.53
C LEU A 2 14.63 4.00 5.24
N GLN A 3 15.91 3.59 5.33
CA GLN A 3 16.98 4.43 5.87
C GLN A 3 17.21 5.70 5.01
N ASP A 4 17.24 5.55 3.69
CA ASP A 4 17.55 6.64 2.75
C ASP A 4 16.42 7.67 2.66
N MET A 5 15.17 7.24 2.82
CA MET A 5 14.00 8.13 2.99
C MET A 5 13.89 8.69 4.43
N ASN A 6 14.88 8.42 5.29
CA ASN A 6 14.97 8.86 6.68
C ASN A 6 13.83 8.40 7.60
N PHE A 7 12.97 7.46 7.19
CA PHE A 7 11.83 7.02 7.99
C PHE A 7 12.23 6.33 9.29
N ILE A 8 13.33 5.58 9.28
CA ILE A 8 13.86 4.93 10.51
C ILE A 8 14.18 6.00 11.57
N ASN A 9 14.77 7.12 11.17
CA ASN A 9 15.15 8.19 12.09
C ASN A 9 13.98 9.10 12.48
N ASN A 10 13.14 9.46 11.50
CA ASN A 10 11.98 10.35 11.72
C ASN A 10 10.96 9.68 12.64
N TYR A 11 10.70 8.40 12.41
CA TYR A 11 9.75 7.59 13.18
C TYR A 11 10.44 6.66 14.15
N LYS A 12 11.67 6.96 14.61
CA LYS A 12 12.38 6.22 15.68
C LYS A 12 12.16 4.70 15.68
N ILE A 13 12.22 4.08 14.50
CA ILE A 13 11.77 2.70 14.34
C ILE A 13 12.82 1.78 14.97
N ASP A 14 12.39 0.94 15.91
CA ASP A 14 13.25 -0.09 16.52
C ASP A 14 13.76 -1.07 15.45
N CYS A 15 15.08 -1.14 15.25
CA CYS A 15 15.69 -1.94 14.19
C CYS A 15 15.37 -3.45 14.31
N PRO A 16 15.43 -4.10 15.49
CA PRO A 16 14.96 -5.47 15.67
C PRO A 16 13.50 -5.68 15.23
N THR A 17 12.61 -4.76 15.59
CA THR A 17 11.19 -4.80 15.22
C THR A 17 10.99 -4.61 13.72
N LEU A 18 11.72 -3.68 13.11
CA LEU A 18 11.70 -3.48 11.66
C LEU A 18 12.22 -4.70 10.89
N ALA A 19 13.30 -5.33 11.36
CA ALA A 19 13.84 -6.53 10.74
C ALA A 19 12.82 -7.67 10.77
N ARG A 20 12.17 -7.91 11.92
CA ARG A 20 11.10 -8.92 12.04
C ARG A 20 9.91 -8.59 11.15
N PHE A 21 9.45 -7.33 11.15
CA PHE A 21 8.36 -6.87 10.27
C PHE A 21 8.66 -7.15 8.80
N CYS A 22 9.81 -6.73 8.28
CA CYS A 22 10.19 -6.93 6.89
C CYS A 22 10.23 -8.43 6.52
N LEU A 23 10.78 -9.28 7.39
CA LEU A 23 10.83 -10.72 7.17
C LEU A 23 9.44 -11.38 7.25
N MET A 24 8.58 -10.92 8.15
CA MET A 24 7.20 -11.39 8.28
C MET A 24 6.34 -10.99 7.07
N VAL A 25 6.49 -9.76 6.58
CA VAL A 25 5.84 -9.33 5.33
C VAL A 25 6.30 -10.20 4.17
N LYS A 26 7.61 -10.36 3.95
CA LYS A 26 8.14 -11.24 2.90
C LYS A 26 7.59 -12.67 3.01
N LYS A 27 7.57 -13.26 4.22
CA LYS A 27 7.02 -14.59 4.49
C LYS A 27 5.51 -14.67 4.21
N GLY A 28 4.79 -13.56 4.37
CA GLY A 28 3.35 -13.49 4.16
C GLY A 28 2.92 -13.56 2.70
N TYR A 29 3.83 -13.40 1.75
CA TYR A 29 3.56 -13.62 0.33
C TYR A 29 3.69 -15.11 -0.04
N ARG A 30 2.75 -15.59 -0.86
CA ARG A 30 2.84 -16.91 -1.50
C ARG A 30 3.68 -16.81 -2.77
N ASP A 31 3.71 -17.90 -3.55
CA ASP A 31 4.50 -18.00 -4.78
C ASP A 31 3.64 -18.22 -6.05
N PRO A 32 2.57 -17.44 -6.31
CA PRO A 32 1.95 -17.43 -7.64
C PRO A 32 2.89 -16.74 -8.65
N PRO A 33 2.68 -16.93 -9.96
CA PRO A 33 3.59 -16.39 -10.98
C PRO A 33 3.84 -14.88 -10.92
N TYR A 34 2.82 -14.09 -10.54
CA TYR A 34 2.90 -12.62 -10.53
C TYR A 34 2.78 -12.02 -9.10
N HIS A 35 1.65 -12.19 -8.40
CA HIS A 35 1.42 -11.62 -7.05
C HIS A 35 2.20 -12.35 -5.93
N ASN A 36 3.53 -12.35 -6.02
CA ASN A 36 4.48 -12.89 -5.06
C ASN A 36 5.31 -11.76 -4.42
N TRP A 37 6.26 -12.11 -3.55
CA TRP A 37 7.08 -11.10 -2.88
C TRP A 37 7.87 -10.19 -3.83
N MET A 38 8.31 -10.70 -4.99
CA MET A 38 9.11 -9.90 -5.92
C MET A 38 8.28 -8.77 -6.55
N HIS A 39 6.98 -9.02 -6.80
CA HIS A 39 6.05 -7.96 -7.19
C HIS A 39 5.90 -6.91 -6.09
N ALA A 40 5.61 -7.30 -4.84
CA ALA A 40 5.52 -6.34 -3.74
C ALA A 40 6.81 -5.53 -3.53
N PHE A 41 7.97 -6.16 -3.72
CA PHE A 41 9.26 -5.50 -3.68
C PHE A 41 9.45 -4.49 -4.82
N SER A 42 9.09 -4.84 -6.06
CA SER A 42 9.21 -3.92 -7.21
C SER A 42 8.27 -2.72 -7.07
N VAL A 43 7.03 -2.94 -6.61
CA VAL A 43 6.05 -1.89 -6.26
C VAL A 43 6.62 -0.96 -5.18
N SER A 44 7.16 -1.52 -4.10
CA SER A 44 7.80 -0.74 -3.01
C SER A 44 9.01 0.05 -3.51
N HIS A 45 9.81 -0.55 -4.40
CA HIS A 45 10.94 0.11 -5.03
C HIS A 45 10.48 1.28 -5.92
N PHE A 46 9.37 1.14 -6.66
CA PHE A 46 8.84 2.25 -7.43
C PHE A 46 8.33 3.39 -6.55
N CYS A 47 7.69 3.09 -5.42
CA CYS A 47 7.35 4.12 -4.42
C CYS A 47 8.58 4.89 -3.94
N TYR A 48 9.70 4.20 -3.70
CA TYR A 48 10.98 4.84 -3.40
C TYR A 48 11.48 5.70 -4.57
N LEU A 49 11.36 5.25 -5.82
CA LEU A 49 11.72 6.07 -6.99
C LEU A 49 10.86 7.34 -7.09
N LEU A 50 9.55 7.25 -6.83
CA LEU A 50 8.68 8.43 -6.79
C LEU A 50 9.15 9.42 -5.72
N TYR A 51 9.49 8.93 -4.52
CA TYR A 51 10.06 9.76 -3.46
C TYR A 51 11.35 10.48 -3.90
N LYS A 52 12.29 9.75 -4.52
CA LYS A 52 13.60 10.30 -4.91
C LYS A 52 13.54 11.25 -6.10
N ASN A 53 12.58 11.08 -7.00
CA ASN A 53 12.56 11.80 -8.29
C ASN A 53 11.47 12.86 -8.38
N LEU A 54 10.41 12.80 -7.55
CA LEU A 54 9.24 13.68 -7.67
C LEU A 54 9.01 14.57 -6.44
N GLU A 55 9.97 14.62 -5.50
CA GLU A 55 9.94 15.53 -4.35
C GLU A 55 8.61 15.46 -3.56
N LEU A 56 8.16 14.23 -3.25
CA LEU A 56 6.82 13.99 -2.68
C LEU A 56 6.52 14.79 -1.41
N THR A 57 7.55 15.22 -0.66
CA THR A 57 7.44 16.09 0.53
C THR A 57 6.86 17.48 0.24
N ASN A 58 6.85 17.92 -1.03
CA ASN A 58 6.18 19.15 -1.46
C ASN A 58 4.66 18.97 -1.58
N TYR A 59 4.17 17.72 -1.66
CA TYR A 59 2.79 17.40 -1.97
C TYR A 59 2.07 16.73 -0.80
N LEU A 60 2.74 15.79 -0.13
CA LEU A 60 2.18 14.95 0.91
C LEU A 60 2.83 15.25 2.26
N GLU A 61 2.18 14.82 3.34
CA GLU A 61 2.77 14.78 4.67
C GLU A 61 3.71 13.58 4.81
N ASP A 62 4.72 13.68 5.68
CA ASP A 62 5.69 12.59 5.90
C ASP A 62 5.01 11.27 6.30
N ILE A 63 3.88 11.32 7.03
CA ILE A 63 3.16 10.12 7.47
C ILE A 63 2.39 9.46 6.32
N GLU A 64 1.96 10.26 5.34
CA GLU A 64 1.28 9.77 4.14
C GLU A 64 2.26 9.08 3.20
N ILE A 65 3.46 9.64 3.01
CA ILE A 65 4.52 9.01 2.22
C ILE A 65 5.01 7.73 2.91
N PHE A 66 5.15 7.74 4.23
CA PHE A 66 5.52 6.54 4.98
C PHE A 66 4.44 5.45 4.89
N ALA A 67 3.16 5.83 5.05
CA ALA A 67 2.04 4.92 4.89
C ALA A 67 1.97 4.33 3.47
N LEU A 68 2.23 5.14 2.43
CA LEU A 68 2.29 4.69 1.04
C LEU A 68 3.36 3.62 0.85
N PHE A 69 4.57 3.84 1.35
CA PHE A 69 5.66 2.87 1.23
C PHE A 69 5.37 1.56 1.98
N ILE A 70 4.87 1.64 3.22
CA ILE A 70 4.50 0.42 3.97
C ILE A 70 3.32 -0.30 3.31
N SER A 71 2.35 0.43 2.76
CA SER A 71 1.23 -0.16 2.01
C SER A 71 1.73 -0.90 0.77
N CYS A 72 2.68 -0.33 0.00
CA CYS A 72 3.30 -1.02 -1.14
C CYS A 72 3.92 -2.37 -0.74
N MET A 73 4.54 -2.46 0.43
CA MET A 73 5.12 -3.72 0.92
C MET A 73 4.06 -4.76 1.28
N CYS A 74 2.85 -4.33 1.63
CA CYS A 74 1.80 -5.16 2.22
C CYS A 74 0.59 -5.40 1.30
N HIS A 75 0.47 -4.67 0.19
CA HIS A 75 -0.78 -4.50 -0.56
C HIS A 75 -1.35 -5.78 -1.16
N ASP A 76 -0.56 -6.84 -1.26
CA ASP A 76 -0.91 -8.13 -1.88
C ASP A 76 -0.61 -9.33 -0.95
N LEU A 77 -0.50 -9.07 0.36
CA LEU A 77 -0.18 -10.10 1.35
C LEU A 77 -1.13 -11.30 1.25
N ASP A 78 -0.55 -12.51 1.21
CA ASP A 78 -1.27 -13.77 1.10
C ASP A 78 -2.13 -13.89 -0.18
N HIS A 79 -1.79 -13.20 -1.28
CA HIS A 79 -2.46 -13.39 -2.56
C HIS A 79 -2.35 -14.85 -3.08
N ARG A 80 -3.42 -15.39 -3.69
CA ARG A 80 -3.54 -16.81 -4.09
C ARG A 80 -3.53 -17.06 -5.61
N GLY A 81 -3.23 -16.03 -6.39
CA GLY A 81 -3.25 -16.09 -7.86
C GLY A 81 -4.65 -16.04 -8.46
N THR A 82 -5.65 -15.56 -7.71
CA THR A 82 -7.05 -15.51 -8.12
C THR A 82 -7.66 -14.16 -7.76
N ASN A 83 -8.48 -13.58 -8.64
CA ASN A 83 -9.07 -12.26 -8.46
C ASN A 83 -10.33 -12.25 -7.57
N ASN A 84 -10.88 -11.05 -7.34
CA ASN A 84 -12.09 -10.82 -6.55
C ASN A 84 -13.33 -11.59 -7.06
N SER A 85 -13.55 -11.61 -8.38
CA SER A 85 -14.68 -12.34 -8.98
C SER A 85 -14.61 -13.84 -8.70
N PHE A 86 -13.40 -14.43 -8.73
CA PHE A 86 -13.19 -15.82 -8.39
C PHE A 86 -13.53 -16.11 -6.92
N GLN A 87 -13.19 -15.20 -5.98
CA GLN A 87 -13.53 -15.40 -4.56
C GLN A 87 -15.03 -15.59 -4.35
N VAL A 88 -15.83 -14.72 -4.98
CA VAL A 88 -17.30 -14.77 -4.89
C VAL A 88 -17.84 -16.01 -5.58
N ALA A 89 -17.39 -16.30 -6.81
CA ALA A 89 -17.87 -17.45 -7.58
C ALA A 89 -17.56 -18.80 -6.91
N SER A 90 -16.37 -18.92 -6.31
CA SER A 90 -15.93 -20.12 -5.59
C SER A 90 -16.47 -20.23 -4.17
N LYS A 91 -17.20 -19.21 -3.68
CA LYS A 91 -17.70 -19.11 -2.29
C LYS A 91 -16.57 -19.31 -1.27
N SER A 92 -15.42 -18.68 -1.52
CA SER A 92 -14.26 -18.79 -0.64
C SER A 92 -14.53 -18.20 0.74
N VAL A 93 -13.72 -18.57 1.75
CA VAL A 93 -13.80 -17.99 3.10
C VAL A 93 -13.66 -16.47 3.07
N LEU A 94 -12.83 -15.93 2.17
CA LEU A 94 -12.65 -14.48 2.04
C LEU A 94 -13.90 -13.79 1.53
N ALA A 95 -14.59 -14.40 0.56
CA ALA A 95 -15.87 -13.88 0.10
C ALA A 95 -16.92 -13.91 1.22
N ALA A 96 -16.93 -14.96 2.05
CA ALA A 96 -17.83 -15.02 3.21
C ALA A 96 -17.57 -13.88 4.22
N LEU A 97 -16.32 -13.41 4.35
CA LEU A 97 -15.95 -12.32 5.24
C LEU A 97 -16.20 -10.92 4.65
N TYR A 98 -15.97 -10.73 3.34
CA TYR A 98 -15.80 -9.40 2.76
C TYR A 98 -16.70 -9.09 1.56
N SER A 99 -17.41 -10.07 0.98
CA SER A 99 -18.13 -9.87 -0.29
C SER A 99 -19.21 -8.79 -0.26
N SER A 100 -19.83 -8.55 0.90
CA SER A 100 -20.83 -7.49 1.07
C SER A 100 -20.29 -6.08 0.84
N GLU A 101 -18.98 -5.88 0.97
CA GLU A 101 -18.35 -4.56 0.84
C GLU A 101 -17.51 -4.39 -0.44
N GLY A 102 -17.37 -5.43 -1.28
CA GLY A 102 -16.46 -5.44 -2.43
C GLY A 102 -14.99 -5.60 -2.04
N SER A 103 -14.07 -5.43 -3.01
CA SER A 103 -12.60 -5.46 -2.83
C SER A 103 -12.13 -6.55 -1.84
N VAL A 104 -12.53 -7.80 -2.13
CA VAL A 104 -12.41 -8.95 -1.20
C VAL A 104 -10.95 -9.25 -0.88
N MET A 105 -10.10 -9.25 -1.90
CA MET A 105 -8.67 -9.51 -1.77
C MET A 105 -7.97 -8.35 -1.08
N GLU A 106 -8.26 -7.11 -1.46
CA GLU A 106 -7.63 -5.92 -0.89
C GLU A 106 -7.95 -5.76 0.61
N ARG A 107 -9.19 -6.08 1.02
CA ARG A 107 -9.57 -6.18 2.44
C ARG A 107 -8.77 -7.25 3.17
N HIS A 108 -8.57 -8.41 2.55
CA HIS A 108 -7.75 -9.47 3.11
C HIS A 108 -6.28 -9.04 3.23
N HIS A 109 -5.72 -8.37 2.23
CA HIS A 109 -4.34 -7.85 2.27
C HIS A 109 -4.13 -6.88 3.43
N PHE A 110 -5.08 -5.96 3.63
CA PHE A 110 -5.07 -5.07 4.79
C PHE A 110 -5.18 -5.85 6.11
N ALA A 111 -6.10 -6.81 6.21
CA ALA A 111 -6.24 -7.65 7.41
C ALA A 111 -4.94 -8.41 7.75
N GLN A 112 -4.24 -8.94 6.75
CA GLN A 112 -2.94 -9.58 6.93
C GLN A 112 -1.86 -8.61 7.41
N ALA A 113 -1.83 -7.39 6.87
CA ALA A 113 -0.91 -6.35 7.33
C ALA A 113 -1.13 -6.01 8.81
N ILE A 114 -2.39 -5.86 9.23
CA ILE A 114 -2.76 -5.65 10.64
C ILE A 114 -2.37 -6.86 11.51
N ALA A 115 -2.57 -8.08 11.03
CA ALA A 115 -2.18 -9.29 11.76
C ALA A 115 -0.65 -9.36 11.98
N ILE A 116 0.16 -8.95 11.00
CA ILE A 116 1.61 -8.84 11.16
C ILE A 116 1.96 -7.78 12.19
N LEU A 117 1.36 -6.58 12.12
CA LEU A 117 1.61 -5.51 13.11
C LEU A 117 1.21 -5.94 14.53
N ASN A 118 0.15 -6.73 14.69
CA ASN A 118 -0.29 -7.26 15.98
C ASN A 118 0.53 -8.48 16.46
N THR A 119 1.44 -9.02 15.64
CA THR A 119 2.34 -10.10 16.06
C THR A 119 3.43 -9.54 16.98
N HIS A 120 3.73 -10.26 18.07
CA HIS A 120 4.72 -9.82 19.05
C HIS A 120 6.06 -9.44 18.39
N GLY A 121 6.55 -8.25 18.72
CA GLY A 121 7.82 -7.72 18.19
C GLY A 121 7.79 -7.31 16.72
N CYS A 122 6.63 -7.19 16.07
CA CYS A 122 6.51 -6.79 14.66
C CYS A 122 5.84 -5.42 14.46
N ASN A 123 5.35 -4.78 15.52
CA ASN A 123 4.67 -3.49 15.41
C ASN A 123 5.67 -2.34 15.24
N ILE A 124 5.95 -1.96 13.99
CA ILE A 124 6.85 -0.84 13.67
C ILE A 124 6.27 0.55 14.00
N PHE A 125 5.03 0.61 14.52
CA PHE A 125 4.33 1.85 14.89
C PHE A 125 4.02 1.93 16.40
N ASP A 126 4.53 1.02 17.21
CA ASP A 126 4.21 0.89 18.65
C ASP A 126 4.44 2.16 19.48
N HIS A 127 5.41 2.97 19.10
CA HIS A 127 5.80 4.23 19.74
C HIS A 127 5.03 5.45 19.20
N PHE A 128 4.14 5.27 18.22
CA PHE A 128 3.30 6.35 17.73
C PHE A 128 2.33 6.81 18.83
N SER A 129 1.98 8.10 18.79
CA SER A 129 0.83 8.57 19.57
C SER A 129 -0.41 7.80 19.13
N ARG A 130 -1.41 7.66 20.03
CA ARG A 130 -2.68 7.00 19.67
C ARG A 130 -3.32 7.59 18.40
N LYS A 131 -3.19 8.91 18.21
CA LYS A 131 -3.71 9.63 17.05
C LYS A 131 -2.97 9.23 15.76
N ASP A 132 -1.64 9.21 15.80
CA ASP A 132 -0.82 8.88 14.62
C ASP A 132 -0.88 7.40 14.29
N TYR A 133 -0.99 6.53 15.31
CA TYR A 133 -1.23 5.10 15.11
C TYR A 133 -2.55 4.87 14.36
N GLN A 134 -3.64 5.47 14.83
CA GLN A 134 -4.94 5.40 14.15
C GLN A 134 -4.84 5.95 12.72
N ARG A 135 -4.19 7.10 12.54
CA ARG A 135 -3.99 7.72 11.22
C ARG A 135 -3.21 6.81 10.28
N MET A 136 -2.15 6.16 10.74
CA MET A 136 -1.35 5.23 9.95
C MET A 136 -2.20 4.04 9.48
N LEU A 137 -2.98 3.43 10.38
CA LEU A 137 -3.84 2.31 10.01
C LEU A 137 -4.95 2.71 9.04
N ASP A 138 -5.54 3.89 9.21
CA ASP A 138 -6.56 4.42 8.28
C ASP A 138 -5.97 4.72 6.90
N LEU A 139 -4.75 5.29 6.84
CA LEU A 139 -4.02 5.50 5.59
C LEU A 139 -3.71 4.17 4.90
N MET A 140 -3.17 3.19 5.63
CA MET A 140 -2.89 1.87 5.08
C MET A 140 -4.14 1.19 4.51
N ARG A 141 -5.27 1.28 5.21
CA ARG A 141 -6.55 0.77 4.69
C ARG A 141 -6.91 1.44 3.38
N ASP A 142 -6.94 2.77 3.35
CA ASP A 142 -7.39 3.53 2.19
C ASP A 142 -6.46 3.32 0.98
N ILE A 143 -5.15 3.21 1.21
CA ILE A 143 -4.14 2.98 0.16
C ILE A 143 -4.20 1.56 -0.38
N ILE A 144 -4.28 0.53 0.48
CA ILE A 144 -4.38 -0.86 0.03
C ILE A 144 -5.70 -1.09 -0.71
N LEU A 145 -6.82 -0.54 -0.25
CA LEU A 145 -8.09 -0.64 -0.99
C LEU A 145 -8.05 0.08 -2.35
N ALA A 146 -7.13 1.02 -2.55
CA ALA A 146 -6.99 1.72 -3.82
C ALA A 146 -6.30 0.88 -4.92
N THR A 147 -5.72 -0.28 -4.60
CA THR A 147 -5.15 -1.21 -5.61
C THR A 147 -6.23 -2.00 -6.35
N ASP A 148 -7.47 -2.06 -5.84
CA ASP A 148 -8.59 -2.56 -6.61
C ASP A 148 -8.80 -1.67 -7.85
N LEU A 149 -8.49 -2.17 -9.04
CA LEU A 149 -8.64 -1.40 -10.28
C LEU A 149 -10.10 -0.96 -10.51
N ALA A 150 -11.09 -1.67 -9.96
CA ALA A 150 -12.47 -1.19 -9.99
C ALA A 150 -12.63 0.08 -9.15
N HIS A 151 -11.92 0.23 -8.03
CA HIS A 151 -11.84 1.48 -7.27
C HIS A 151 -11.18 2.58 -8.08
N HIS A 152 -10.01 2.31 -8.69
CA HIS A 152 -9.32 3.28 -9.54
C HIS A 152 -10.25 3.84 -10.63
N LEU A 153 -10.97 2.98 -11.34
CA LEU A 153 -11.91 3.37 -12.39
C LEU A 153 -13.09 4.19 -11.86
N ARG A 154 -13.57 3.93 -10.63
CA ARG A 154 -14.63 4.72 -10.00
C ARG A 154 -14.18 6.16 -9.73
N ILE A 155 -12.95 6.37 -9.26
CA ILE A 155 -12.43 7.69 -8.89
C ILE A 155 -11.71 8.41 -10.05
N PHE A 156 -11.61 7.80 -11.22
CA PHE A 156 -10.80 8.32 -12.33
C PHE A 156 -11.21 9.74 -12.77
N LYS A 157 -12.51 10.05 -12.79
CA LYS A 157 -12.99 11.41 -13.12
C LYS A 157 -12.53 12.46 -12.10
N ASP A 158 -12.45 12.08 -10.83
CA ASP A 158 -11.97 12.97 -9.76
C ASP A 158 -10.46 13.17 -9.86
N LEU A 159 -9.71 12.13 -10.24
CA LEU A 159 -8.28 12.24 -10.56
C LEU A 159 -8.05 13.23 -11.73
N GLN A 160 -8.83 13.10 -12.80
CA GLN A 160 -8.77 14.03 -13.94
C GLN A 160 -9.09 15.46 -13.51
N LYS A 161 -10.14 15.65 -12.71
CA LYS A 161 -10.52 16.96 -12.21
C LYS A 161 -9.42 17.58 -11.34
N MET A 162 -8.85 16.82 -10.41
CA MET A 162 -7.73 17.26 -9.58
C MET A 162 -6.54 17.71 -10.44
N ALA A 163 -6.20 16.96 -11.48
CA ALA A 163 -5.12 17.33 -12.40
C ALA A 163 -5.44 18.60 -13.21
N GLN A 164 -6.69 18.76 -13.65
CA GLN A 164 -7.13 19.92 -14.44
C GLN A 164 -7.16 21.22 -13.63
N VAL A 165 -7.62 21.17 -12.37
CA VAL A 165 -7.70 22.36 -11.51
C VAL A 165 -6.38 22.67 -10.80
N GLY A 166 -5.43 21.74 -10.83
CA GLY A 166 -4.18 21.81 -10.08
C GLY A 166 -4.29 21.19 -8.69
N TYR A 167 -3.20 20.55 -8.26
CA TYR A 167 -3.11 20.00 -6.91
C TYR A 167 -3.13 21.12 -5.86
N ASP A 168 -3.86 20.93 -4.77
CA ASP A 168 -3.94 21.86 -3.64
C ASP A 168 -3.59 21.08 -2.37
N ARG A 169 -2.45 21.41 -1.78
CA ARG A 169 -1.92 20.78 -0.56
C ARG A 169 -2.77 21.05 0.67
N ASN A 170 -3.63 22.08 0.65
CA ASN A 170 -4.55 22.32 1.78
C ASN A 170 -5.84 21.51 1.64
N ASN A 171 -6.06 20.87 0.49
CA ASN A 171 -7.25 20.08 0.22
C ASN A 171 -7.01 18.61 0.57
N LYS A 172 -7.62 18.16 1.68
CA LYS A 172 -7.54 16.76 2.14
C LYS A 172 -8.02 15.73 1.10
N GLN A 173 -8.97 16.10 0.24
CA GLN A 173 -9.42 15.19 -0.82
C GLN A 173 -8.35 15.03 -1.90
N HIS A 174 -7.59 16.10 -2.22
CA HIS A 174 -6.49 16.02 -3.18
C HIS A 174 -5.37 15.11 -2.64
N HIS A 175 -5.07 15.16 -1.33
CA HIS A 175 -4.14 14.21 -0.70
C HIS A 175 -4.59 12.75 -0.90
N ARG A 176 -5.87 12.44 -0.59
CA ARG A 176 -6.43 11.09 -0.76
C ARG A 176 -6.35 10.60 -2.21
N LEU A 177 -6.75 11.46 -3.15
CA LEU A 177 -6.72 11.16 -4.58
C LEU A 177 -5.28 10.94 -5.09
N LEU A 178 -4.34 11.78 -4.65
CA LEU A 178 -2.93 11.65 -5.01
C LEU A 178 -2.35 10.33 -4.47
N LEU A 179 -2.64 9.96 -3.22
CA LEU A 179 -2.23 8.67 -2.66
C LEU A 179 -2.77 7.47 -3.47
N CYS A 180 -4.04 7.51 -3.87
CA CYS A 180 -4.64 6.45 -4.70
C CYS A 180 -3.93 6.36 -6.06
N LEU A 181 -3.66 7.50 -6.70
CA LEU A 181 -2.96 7.55 -7.99
C LEU A 181 -1.53 7.02 -7.87
N LEU A 182 -0.78 7.44 -6.85
CA LEU A 182 0.59 6.99 -6.63
C LEU A 182 0.65 5.49 -6.32
N MET A 183 -0.28 4.96 -5.52
CA MET A 183 -0.37 3.53 -5.25
C MET A 183 -0.63 2.74 -6.54
N THR A 184 -1.61 3.15 -7.36
CA THR A 184 -1.87 2.52 -8.67
C THR A 184 -0.65 2.61 -9.59
N SER A 185 0.05 3.74 -9.57
CA SER A 185 1.27 3.94 -10.38
C SER A 185 2.41 3.02 -9.94
N CYS A 186 2.53 2.74 -8.64
CA CYS A 186 3.50 1.77 -8.12
C CYS A 186 3.12 0.34 -8.53
N ASP A 187 1.85 -0.02 -8.38
CA ASP A 187 1.31 -1.35 -8.66
C ASP A 187 1.54 -1.77 -10.13
N LEU A 188 1.28 -0.85 -11.06
CA LEU A 188 1.45 -1.09 -12.51
C LEU A 188 2.85 -0.73 -13.04
N SER A 189 3.83 -0.52 -12.14
CA SER A 189 5.11 0.09 -12.52
C SER A 189 6.04 -0.78 -13.37
N ASP A 190 5.79 -2.09 -13.46
CA ASP A 190 6.53 -2.97 -14.37
C ASP A 190 6.37 -2.53 -15.84
N GLN A 191 5.24 -1.91 -16.17
CA GLN A 191 4.95 -1.34 -17.50
C GLN A 191 5.79 -0.09 -17.82
N THR A 192 6.52 0.47 -16.85
CA THR A 192 7.41 1.62 -17.05
C THR A 192 8.86 1.22 -17.37
N LYS A 193 9.13 -0.08 -17.48
CA LYS A 193 10.45 -0.64 -17.74
C LYS A 193 10.63 -0.96 -19.22
N GLY A 194 11.82 -1.44 -19.59
CA GLY A 194 12.07 -1.88 -20.96
C GLY A 194 11.32 -3.18 -21.29
N TRP A 195 11.08 -3.40 -22.59
CA TRP A 195 10.32 -4.51 -23.17
C TRP A 195 10.57 -5.90 -22.54
N LYS A 196 11.82 -6.23 -22.17
CA LYS A 196 12.15 -7.54 -21.58
C LYS A 196 11.51 -7.79 -20.20
N THR A 197 11.10 -6.74 -19.50
CA THR A 197 10.50 -6.80 -18.17
C THR A 197 8.99 -7.00 -18.24
N THR A 198 8.39 -6.62 -19.36
CA THR A 198 6.95 -6.63 -19.63
C THR A 198 6.53 -7.95 -20.25
#